data_AF-A0A3P8RLR9-F1
#
_entry.id   AF-A0A3P8RLR9-F1
#
_cell.length_a   1.000
_cell.length_b   1.000
_cell.length_c   1.000
_cell.angle_alpha   90.00
_cell.angle_beta   90.00
_cell.angle_gamma   90.00
#
_symmetry.space_group_name_H-M   'P 1'
#
loop_
_entity.id
_entity.type
_entity.pdbx_description
1 polymer ?
#
loop_
_entity_poly.entity_id
_entity_poly.type
_entity_poly.pdbx_seq_one_letter_code
_entity_poly.pdbx_strand_id
1 'polypeptide(L)'
;MKLVVFCLLAVCCCSLANTDVKDMQKRKLQEVLLQLSDVKESLQHSEQELRTPPKNIEDCCCLSALQCFRANLNVQFNITEKRKQRRLYNSLRDPFTVRGLDFCNSTCQDCASHPKEKASEFFSRLESLIERVRETRISSANQSTCSSHPCLSRFDF
;
A
#
# COMPACT_ATOMS: atom_id res chain seq x y z
N MET A 1 -32.46 -27.17 -4.61
CA MET A 1 -31.70 -27.01 -3.34
C MET A 1 -30.18 -27.22 -3.47
N LYS A 2 -29.66 -28.04 -4.40
CA LYS A 2 -28.20 -28.23 -4.59
C LYS A 2 -27.47 -26.97 -5.09
N LEU A 3 -28.05 -26.23 -6.03
CA LEU A 3 -27.44 -24.99 -6.58
C LEU A 3 -27.29 -23.88 -5.54
N VAL A 4 -28.23 -23.77 -4.59
CA VAL A 4 -28.19 -22.75 -3.53
C VAL A 4 -27.01 -23.01 -2.57
N VAL A 5 -26.76 -24.26 -2.21
CA VAL A 5 -25.61 -24.65 -1.37
C VAL A 5 -24.28 -24.36 -2.06
N PHE A 6 -24.17 -24.63 -3.36
CA PHE A 6 -22.98 -24.28 -4.16
C PHE A 6 -22.75 -22.76 -4.23
N CYS A 7 -23.80 -21.97 -4.42
CA CYS A 7 -23.68 -20.50 -4.43
C CYS A 7 -23.27 -19.93 -3.06
N LEU A 8 -23.80 -20.46 -1.96
CA LEU A 8 -23.43 -20.05 -0.60
C LEU A 8 -21.98 -20.39 -0.27
N LEU A 9 -21.51 -21.56 -0.70
CA LEU A 9 -20.10 -21.96 -0.53
C LEU A 9 -19.17 -21.05 -1.36
N ALA A 10 -19.50 -20.75 -2.61
CA ALA A 10 -18.69 -19.87 -3.46
C ALA A 10 -18.57 -18.45 -2.87
N VAL A 11 -19.67 -17.84 -2.42
CA VAL A 11 -19.67 -16.50 -1.81
C VAL A 11 -18.92 -16.47 -0.48
N CYS A 12 -19.03 -17.53 0.32
CA CYS A 12 -18.29 -17.69 1.58
C CYS A 12 -16.77 -17.79 1.33
N CYS A 13 -16.36 -18.58 0.34
CA CYS A 13 -14.95 -18.74 -0.04
C CYS A 13 -14.33 -17.43 -0.60
N CYS A 14 -15.07 -16.67 -1.41
CA CYS A 14 -14.59 -15.39 -1.92
C CYS A 14 -14.38 -14.35 -0.80
N SER A 15 -15.25 -14.36 0.21
CA SER A 15 -15.13 -13.43 1.35
C SER A 15 -13.89 -13.74 2.21
N LEU A 16 -13.62 -15.02 2.47
CA LEU A 16 -12.47 -15.47 3.26
C LEU A 16 -11.13 -15.23 2.52
N ALA A 17 -11.08 -15.47 1.21
CA ALA A 17 -9.89 -15.20 0.41
C ALA A 17 -9.54 -13.70 0.37
N ASN A 18 -10.55 -12.83 0.32
CA ASN A 18 -10.34 -11.39 0.32
C ASN A 18 -9.79 -10.86 1.67
N THR A 19 -10.21 -11.45 2.79
CA THR A 19 -9.65 -11.09 4.11
C THR A 19 -8.17 -11.49 4.21
N ASP A 20 -7.80 -12.66 3.73
CA ASP A 20 -6.41 -13.13 3.73
C ASP A 20 -5.48 -12.20 2.92
N VAL A 21 -5.92 -11.76 1.72
CA VAL A 21 -5.15 -10.82 0.90
C VAL A 21 -4.98 -9.47 1.58
N LYS A 22 -6.03 -8.89 2.16
CA LYS A 22 -5.94 -7.60 2.87
C LYS A 22 -5.02 -7.69 4.08
N ASP A 23 -5.08 -8.79 4.83
CA ASP A 23 -4.18 -9.03 5.97
C ASP A 23 -2.72 -9.15 5.52
N MET A 24 -2.46 -9.83 4.41
CA MET A 24 -1.11 -9.88 3.83
C MET A 24 -0.61 -8.50 3.38
N GLN A 25 -1.45 -7.71 2.72
CA GLN A 25 -1.12 -6.33 2.34
C GLN A 25 -0.76 -5.49 3.58
N LYS A 26 -1.58 -5.56 4.64
CA LYS A 26 -1.33 -4.84 5.90
C LYS A 26 -0.01 -5.27 6.54
N ARG A 27 0.26 -6.57 6.64
CA ARG A 27 1.52 -7.09 7.20
C ARG A 27 2.73 -6.61 6.41
N LYS A 28 2.61 -6.56 5.08
CA LYS A 28 3.69 -6.11 4.20
C LYS A 28 3.95 -4.61 4.29
N LEU A 29 2.89 -3.80 4.40
CA LEU A 29 3.02 -2.36 4.66
C LEU A 29 3.64 -2.08 6.04
N GLN A 30 3.27 -2.86 7.05
CA GLN A 30 3.91 -2.78 8.37
C GLN A 30 5.40 -3.13 8.31
N GLU A 31 5.76 -4.17 7.56
CA GLU A 31 7.16 -4.56 7.35
C GLU A 31 7.95 -3.43 6.65
N VAL A 32 7.35 -2.76 5.66
CA VAL A 32 7.96 -1.60 5.01
C VAL A 32 8.26 -0.49 6.02
N LEU A 33 7.33 -0.16 6.91
CA LEU A 33 7.53 0.89 7.91
C LEU A 33 8.67 0.59 8.87
N LEU A 34 8.76 -0.66 9.35
CA LEU A 34 9.85 -1.09 10.22
C LEU A 34 11.22 -1.00 9.51
N GLN A 35 11.28 -1.39 8.25
CA GLN A 35 12.52 -1.30 7.48
C GLN A 35 12.85 0.15 7.10
N LEU A 36 11.82 0.97 6.90
CA LEU A 36 11.96 2.39 6.60
C LEU A 36 12.55 3.14 7.77
N SER A 37 12.11 2.87 9.01
CA SER A 37 12.70 3.52 10.20
C SER A 37 14.20 3.24 10.31
N ASP A 38 14.62 1.99 10.10
CA ASP A 38 16.03 1.59 10.14
C ASP A 38 16.88 2.32 9.09
N VAL A 39 16.32 2.51 7.89
CA VAL A 39 16.99 3.18 6.77
C VAL A 39 17.01 4.70 6.97
N LYS A 40 15.88 5.27 7.44
CA LYS A 40 15.72 6.69 7.73
C LYS A 40 16.73 7.13 8.78
N GLU A 41 16.86 6.41 9.89
CA GLU A 41 17.86 6.72 10.93
C GLU A 41 19.28 6.80 10.35
N SER A 42 19.60 5.90 9.42
CA SER A 42 20.93 5.81 8.80
C SER A 42 21.20 6.88 7.74
N LEU A 43 20.16 7.44 7.11
CA LEU A 43 20.29 8.24 5.88
C LEU A 43 19.60 9.61 5.94
N GLN A 44 18.84 9.93 6.98
CA GLN A 44 18.10 11.18 7.11
C GLN A 44 18.99 12.43 7.08
N HIS A 45 20.26 12.29 7.46
CA HIS A 45 21.26 13.36 7.43
C HIS A 45 22.11 13.37 6.16
N SER A 46 21.76 12.56 5.16
CA SER A 46 22.43 12.59 3.86
C SER A 46 22.18 13.91 3.15
N GLU A 47 23.22 14.46 2.51
CA GLU A 47 23.14 15.65 1.68
C GLU A 47 22.49 15.40 0.32
N GLN A 48 22.06 14.17 0.03
CA GLN A 48 21.40 13.83 -1.22
C GLN A 48 20.05 14.52 -1.36
N GLU A 49 19.84 15.06 -2.56
CA GLU A 49 18.59 15.65 -2.99
C GLU A 49 17.80 14.67 -3.86
N LEU A 50 16.57 14.37 -3.45
CA LEU A 50 15.74 13.32 -4.01
C LEU A 50 14.48 13.91 -4.61
N ARG A 51 14.09 13.44 -5.80
CA ARG A 51 12.78 13.78 -6.38
C ARG A 51 11.71 13.20 -5.47
N THR A 52 10.94 14.09 -4.86
CA THR A 52 10.07 13.72 -3.75
C THR A 52 8.62 14.09 -4.09
N PRO A 53 7.72 13.09 -4.21
CA PRO A 53 6.29 13.33 -4.36
C PRO A 53 5.74 14.28 -3.27
N PRO A 54 4.62 14.99 -3.54
CA PRO A 54 3.99 15.84 -2.54
C PRO A 54 3.55 15.02 -1.32
N LYS A 55 3.35 15.67 -0.18
CA LYS A 55 2.87 14.98 1.04
C LYS A 55 1.44 14.46 0.89
N ASN A 56 0.57 15.26 0.25
CA ASN A 56 -0.83 14.94 0.05
C ASN A 56 -1.00 14.35 -1.36
N ILE A 57 -0.84 13.03 -1.47
CA ILE A 57 -0.96 12.30 -2.74
C ILE A 57 -2.41 11.83 -2.88
N GLU A 58 -3.03 12.03 -4.03
CA GLU A 58 -4.35 11.45 -4.31
C GLU A 58 -4.30 9.93 -4.30
N ASP A 59 -5.37 9.25 -3.90
CA ASP A 59 -5.36 7.78 -3.73
C ASP A 59 -4.96 7.06 -5.02
N CYS A 60 -5.48 7.50 -6.18
CA CYS A 60 -5.11 6.94 -7.49
C CYS A 60 -3.64 7.16 -7.87
N CYS A 61 -2.92 8.05 -7.19
CA CYS A 61 -1.52 8.35 -7.45
C CYS A 61 -0.55 7.72 -6.45
N CYS A 62 -1.04 6.93 -5.49
CA CYS A 62 -0.18 6.27 -4.50
C CYS A 62 0.84 5.33 -5.15
N LEU A 63 0.42 4.54 -6.15
CA LEU A 63 1.32 3.63 -6.86
C LEU A 63 2.39 4.37 -7.66
N SER A 64 2.01 5.42 -8.40
CA SER A 64 2.97 6.26 -9.15
C SER A 64 3.96 6.96 -8.21
N ALA A 65 3.50 7.45 -7.06
CA ALA A 65 4.38 8.02 -6.04
C ALA A 65 5.36 6.97 -5.48
N LEU A 66 4.89 5.76 -5.17
CA LEU A 66 5.74 4.65 -4.73
C LEU A 66 6.82 4.30 -5.76
N GLN A 67 6.47 4.29 -7.05
CA GLN A 67 7.44 4.08 -8.13
C GLN A 67 8.50 5.17 -8.12
N CYS A 68 8.12 6.44 -7.89
CA CYS A 68 9.08 7.54 -7.76
C CYS A 68 10.01 7.38 -6.56
N PHE A 69 9.49 7.03 -5.38
CA PHE A 69 10.32 6.74 -4.20
C PHE A 69 11.31 5.60 -4.49
N ARG A 70 10.86 4.52 -5.12
CA ARG A 70 11.72 3.38 -5.49
C ARG A 70 12.81 3.76 -6.49
N ALA A 71 12.50 4.59 -7.48
CA ALA A 71 13.48 5.06 -8.46
C ALA A 71 14.60 5.86 -7.79
N ASN A 72 14.25 6.79 -6.90
CA ASN A 72 15.21 7.59 -6.15
C ASN A 72 16.07 6.73 -5.21
N LEU A 73 15.45 5.79 -4.49
CA LEU A 73 16.19 4.83 -3.67
C LEU A 73 17.24 4.08 -4.50
N ASN A 74 16.86 3.65 -5.71
CA ASN A 74 17.71 2.82 -6.56
C ASN A 74 18.91 3.56 -7.11
N VAL A 75 18.71 4.81 -7.54
CA VAL A 75 19.76 5.62 -8.16
C VAL A 75 20.69 6.22 -7.11
N GLN A 76 20.15 6.75 -6.01
CA GLN A 76 20.92 7.62 -5.12
C GLN A 76 21.57 6.89 -3.96
N PHE A 77 20.99 5.78 -3.50
CA PHE A 77 21.43 5.12 -2.27
C PHE A 77 22.20 3.82 -2.48
N ASN A 78 22.55 3.41 -3.71
CA ASN A 78 23.28 2.17 -3.99
C ASN A 78 22.69 0.94 -3.28
N ILE A 79 21.41 0.65 -3.55
CA ILE A 79 20.63 -0.44 -2.93
C ILE A 79 21.35 -1.80 -2.98
N THR A 80 22.18 -2.01 -4.00
CA THR A 80 22.93 -3.25 -4.19
C THR A 80 24.04 -3.43 -3.17
N GLU A 81 24.45 -2.42 -2.42
CA GLU A 81 25.60 -2.55 -1.50
C GLU A 81 25.17 -2.67 -0.04
N LYS A 82 24.11 -1.98 0.40
CA LYS A 82 23.70 -1.98 1.81
C LYS A 82 22.48 -2.85 2.07
N ARG A 83 22.64 -3.82 2.98
CA ARG A 83 21.62 -4.79 3.35
C ARG A 83 20.28 -4.16 3.76
N LYS A 84 20.29 -3.12 4.59
CA LYS A 84 19.07 -2.43 5.08
C LYS A 84 18.28 -1.79 3.93
N GLN A 85 18.95 -1.03 3.06
CA GLN A 85 18.34 -0.39 1.89
C GLN A 85 17.80 -1.44 0.90
N ARG A 86 18.56 -2.51 0.65
CA ARG A 86 18.12 -3.64 -0.18
C ARG A 86 16.83 -4.26 0.33
N ARG A 87 16.75 -4.46 1.64
CA ARG A 87 15.58 -5.04 2.30
C ARG A 87 14.36 -4.13 2.08
N LEU A 88 14.48 -2.85 2.41
CA LEU A 88 13.43 -1.85 2.20
C LEU A 88 12.94 -1.84 0.75
N TYR A 89 13.87 -1.76 -0.21
CA TYR A 89 13.53 -1.75 -1.62
C TYR A 89 12.78 -2.99 -2.08
N ASN A 90 13.20 -4.17 -1.60
CA ASN A 90 12.51 -5.42 -1.92
C ASN A 90 11.10 -5.45 -1.32
N SER A 91 10.93 -4.99 -0.07
CA SER A 91 9.60 -4.89 0.55
C SER A 91 8.70 -3.87 -0.16
N LEU A 92 9.25 -2.76 -0.68
CA LEU A 92 8.52 -1.79 -1.50
C LEU A 92 8.14 -2.34 -2.88
N ARG A 93 8.86 -3.34 -3.38
CA ARG A 93 8.58 -4.04 -4.65
C ARG A 93 7.69 -5.27 -4.48
N ASP A 94 7.46 -5.71 -3.24
CA ASP A 94 6.65 -6.89 -2.94
C ASP A 94 5.25 -6.76 -3.59
N PRO A 95 4.73 -7.81 -4.26
CA PRO A 95 3.44 -7.73 -4.95
C PRO A 95 2.26 -7.38 -4.03
N PHE A 96 2.31 -7.71 -2.75
CA PHE A 96 1.26 -7.31 -1.80
C PHE A 96 1.41 -5.86 -1.38
N THR A 97 2.64 -5.35 -1.21
CA THR A 97 2.86 -3.91 -1.01
C THR A 97 2.34 -3.12 -2.21
N VAL A 98 2.74 -3.50 -3.42
CA VAL A 98 2.34 -2.83 -4.67
C VAL A 98 0.81 -2.83 -4.81
N ARG A 99 0.16 -3.98 -4.65
CA ARG A 99 -1.32 -4.07 -4.69
C ARG A 99 -2.00 -3.32 -3.54
N GLY A 100 -1.32 -3.16 -2.40
CA GLY A 100 -1.81 -2.35 -1.29
C GLY A 100 -1.92 -0.87 -1.64
N LEU A 101 -1.07 -0.37 -2.55
CA LEU A 101 -1.08 1.03 -3.03
C LEU A 101 -1.82 1.22 -4.35
N ASP A 102 -2.30 0.13 -4.97
CA ASP A 102 -3.07 0.16 -6.20
C ASP A 102 -4.56 0.35 -5.86
N PHE A 103 -5.05 1.58 -6.02
CA PHE A 103 -6.44 1.95 -5.76
C PHE A 103 -7.25 2.13 -7.05
N CYS A 104 -6.66 2.79 -8.04
CA CYS A 104 -7.29 3.16 -9.30
C CYS A 104 -6.21 3.55 -10.32
N ASN A 105 -6.61 3.61 -11.59
CA ASN A 105 -5.75 4.08 -12.67
C ASN A 105 -6.12 5.52 -13.04
N SER A 106 -5.19 6.45 -12.87
CA SER A 106 -5.32 7.84 -13.29
C SER A 106 -4.00 8.37 -13.85
N THR A 107 -4.07 9.49 -14.57
CA THR A 107 -2.87 10.21 -14.98
C THR A 107 -2.34 11.01 -13.80
N CYS A 108 -1.18 10.60 -13.28
CA CYS A 108 -0.49 11.25 -12.18
C CYS A 108 0.74 12.01 -12.67
N GLN A 109 1.19 12.97 -11.87
CA GLN A 109 2.39 13.76 -12.18
C GLN A 109 3.64 12.86 -12.28
N ASP A 110 4.49 13.12 -13.28
CA ASP A 110 5.73 12.39 -13.51
C ASP A 110 6.77 12.63 -12.41
N CYS A 111 7.49 11.56 -12.01
CA CYS A 111 8.51 11.62 -10.97
C CYS A 111 9.58 12.70 -11.21
N ALA A 112 9.97 12.92 -12.47
CA ALA A 112 10.99 13.91 -12.84
C ALA A 112 10.56 15.37 -12.58
N SER A 113 9.25 15.62 -12.54
CA SER A 113 8.67 16.95 -12.33
C SER A 113 8.49 17.32 -10.85
N HIS A 114 8.63 16.35 -9.94
CA HIS A 114 8.58 16.62 -8.51
C HIS A 114 9.78 17.45 -8.04
N PRO A 115 9.61 18.28 -6.99
CA PRO A 115 10.72 19.02 -6.41
C PRO A 115 11.77 18.06 -5.86
N LYS A 116 13.01 18.56 -5.79
CA LYS A 116 14.09 17.92 -5.07
C LYS A 116 13.99 18.33 -3.60
N GLU A 117 14.04 17.35 -2.71
CA GLU A 117 13.99 17.55 -1.26
C GLU A 117 15.15 16.81 -0.59
N LYS A 118 15.46 17.21 0.64
CA LYS A 118 16.46 16.52 1.47
C LYS A 118 16.02 15.10 1.83
N ALA A 119 16.99 14.24 2.13
CA ALA A 119 16.76 12.86 2.55
C ALA A 119 15.75 12.74 3.72
N SER A 120 15.83 13.62 4.73
CA SER A 120 14.90 13.63 5.85
C SER A 120 13.44 13.79 5.41
N GLU A 121 13.16 14.75 4.54
CA GLU A 121 11.82 15.04 4.02
C GLU A 121 11.34 13.91 3.10
N PHE A 122 12.23 13.39 2.25
CA PHE A 122 11.94 12.24 1.39
C PHE A 122 11.46 11.03 2.20
N PHE A 123 12.22 10.63 3.23
CA PHE A 123 11.85 9.49 4.07
C PHE A 123 10.58 9.78 4.88
N SER A 124 10.40 11.01 5.37
CA SER A 124 9.18 11.39 6.07
C SER A 124 7.93 11.27 5.19
N ARG A 125 8.00 11.68 3.92
CA ARG A 125 6.86 11.57 3.01
C ARG A 125 6.58 10.15 2.57
N LEU A 126 7.62 9.33 2.37
CA LEU A 126 7.45 7.90 2.13
C LEU A 126 6.77 7.21 3.33
N GLU A 127 7.19 7.54 4.55
CA GLU A 127 6.59 7.02 5.78
C GLU A 127 5.11 7.39 5.87
N SER A 128 4.78 8.68 5.72
CA SER A 128 3.39 9.15 5.74
C SER A 128 2.53 8.49 4.67
N LEU A 129 3.06 8.25 3.46
CA LEU A 129 2.33 7.52 2.41
C LEU A 129 2.00 6.09 2.85
N ILE A 130 2.99 5.35 3.34
CA ILE A 130 2.80 3.94 3.71
C ILE A 130 1.89 3.80 4.93
N GLU A 131 2.01 4.69 5.93
CA GLU A 131 1.13 4.72 7.10
C GLU A 131 -0.32 4.96 6.71
N ARG A 132 -0.57 5.99 5.89
CA ARG A 132 -1.92 6.31 5.42
C ARG A 132 -2.54 5.16 4.64
N VAL A 133 -1.79 4.55 3.71
CA VAL A 133 -2.29 3.41 2.92
C VAL A 133 -2.62 2.23 3.82
N ARG A 134 -1.75 1.93 4.80
CA ARG A 134 -1.97 0.87 5.79
C ARG A 134 -3.28 1.11 6.55
N GLU A 135 -3.53 2.34 6.99
CA GLU A 135 -4.76 2.73 7.71
C GLU A 135 -6.02 2.62 6.84
N THR A 136 -5.97 3.10 5.60
CA THR A 136 -7.10 2.97 4.65
C THR A 136 -7.49 1.51 4.42
N ARG A 137 -6.50 0.60 4.34
CA ARG A 137 -6.75 -0.83 4.20
C ARG A 137 -7.36 -1.46 5.45
N ILE A 138 -7.16 -0.89 6.65
CA ILE A 138 -7.81 -1.29 7.90
C ILE A 138 -9.29 -0.86 7.89
N SER A 139 -9.59 0.38 7.51
CA SER A 139 -10.96 0.91 7.50
C SER A 139 -11.87 0.16 6.51
N SER A 140 -11.30 -0.34 5.42
CA SER A 140 -12.00 -1.19 4.43
C SER A 140 -12.26 -2.64 4.90
N ALA A 141 -11.77 -3.05 6.06
CA ALA A 141 -12.06 -4.36 6.66
C ALA A 141 -13.28 -4.31 7.60
N ASN A 142 -13.64 -3.12 8.11
CA ASN A 142 -14.80 -2.94 8.99
C ASN A 142 -16.11 -2.69 8.24
N GLN A 143 -16.08 -2.50 6.91
CA GLN A 143 -17.28 -2.32 6.07
C GLN A 143 -17.85 -3.62 5.50
N SER A 144 -17.23 -4.79 5.71
CA SER A 144 -17.82 -6.09 5.32
C SER A 144 -18.83 -6.65 6.33
N THR A 145 -19.21 -5.89 7.36
CA THR A 145 -20.31 -6.24 8.28
C THR A 145 -21.50 -5.32 8.07
N CYS A 146 -22.21 -5.52 6.95
CA CYS A 146 -23.62 -5.17 6.71
C CYS A 146 -24.09 -6.08 5.55
N SER A 147 -25.18 -6.86 5.60
CA SER A 147 -26.44 -6.66 6.32
C SER A 147 -27.10 -8.01 6.60
N SER A 148 -27.14 -8.43 7.86
CA SER A 148 -28.14 -9.38 8.34
C SER A 148 -29.39 -8.59 8.73
N HIS A 149 -30.32 -8.42 7.79
CA HIS A 149 -31.73 -8.17 8.11
C HIS A 149 -32.61 -9.21 7.41
N PRO A 150 -33.72 -9.62 8.07
CA PRO A 150 -34.34 -10.91 7.87
C PRO A 150 -35.18 -10.94 6.58
N CYS A 151 -35.10 -12.05 5.87
CA CYS A 151 -36.09 -12.41 4.85
C CYS A 151 -37.46 -12.53 5.54
N LEU A 152 -38.31 -11.50 5.47
CA LEU A 152 -39.74 -11.67 5.68
C LEU A 152 -40.34 -12.21 4.38
N SER A 153 -40.72 -13.46 4.43
CA SER A 153 -41.54 -14.16 3.44
C SER A 153 -42.86 -13.42 3.21
N ARG A 154 -43.14 -13.07 1.96
CA ARG A 154 -44.50 -12.86 1.47
C ARG A 154 -44.63 -13.53 0.10
N PHE A 155 -45.13 -14.76 0.13
CA PHE A 155 -45.72 -15.40 -1.04
C PHE A 155 -47.18 -14.97 -1.07
N ASP A 156 -47.56 -14.24 -2.12
CA ASP A 156 -48.94 -14.13 -2.59
C ASP A 156 -48.87 -14.33 -4.10
N PHE A 157 -49.22 -15.54 -4.56
CA PHE A 157 -50.02 -15.87 -5.76
C PHE A 157 -50.12 -17.40 -5.91
#